data_AF-A0A182TS47-F1
#
_entry.id   AF-A0A182TS47-F1
#
_cell.length_a   1.000
_cell.length_b   1.000
_cell.length_c   1.000
_cell.angle_alpha   90.00
_cell.angle_beta   90.00
_cell.angle_gamma   90.00
#
_symmetry.space_group_name_H-M   'P 1'
#
loop_
_entity.id
_entity.type
_entity.pdbx_description
1 polymer ?
#
loop_
_entity_poly.entity_id
_entity_poly.type
_entity_poly.pdbx_seq_one_letter_code
_entity_poly.pdbx_strand_id
1 'polypeptide(L)'
;MMAKMNVVFVLGFVLVASAFATDLSANDCEINVEECSPTYSSFLSRSGKTVENDLKQYTSQLVDKSFHFLMMSSAFNKHSLDRPGFEKLYRKISDKAWADAIELIKYQSRRGSFGHLVQPSKGENYGKVLDVQELSSLQFALDYEKQMAKEAHAIHRKISHAHSKAGSNGSDDVYHYDPDAAHYLDENIIEYQSGVVRDLAGYVHNLKHFTSAKHAANDLGNHVFDEFLAKVE
;
A
#
# COMPACT_ATOMS: atom_id res chain seq x y z
N MET A 1 20.98 -74.83 -31.44
CA MET A 1 19.59 -74.79 -31.92
C MET A 1 18.67 -75.37 -30.85
N MET A 2 17.97 -74.54 -30.09
CA MET A 2 16.66 -74.85 -29.50
C MET A 2 15.98 -73.52 -29.19
N ALA A 3 14.91 -73.24 -29.91
CA ALA A 3 13.96 -72.20 -29.57
C ALA A 3 12.97 -72.76 -28.53
N LYS A 4 12.68 -71.99 -27.49
CA LYS A 4 11.36 -72.02 -26.82
C LYS A 4 11.01 -70.61 -26.34
N MET A 5 10.03 -70.06 -27.02
CA MET A 5 9.27 -68.88 -26.63
C MET A 5 8.15 -69.36 -25.71
N ASN A 6 7.94 -68.71 -24.57
CA ASN A 6 6.64 -68.68 -23.92
C ASN A 6 6.47 -67.37 -23.15
N VAL A 7 5.40 -66.71 -23.54
CA VAL A 7 4.77 -65.50 -23.00
C VAL A 7 4.36 -65.72 -21.54
N VAL A 8 4.28 -64.62 -20.78
CA VAL A 8 3.36 -64.33 -19.64
C VAL A 8 4.12 -63.71 -18.44
N PHE A 9 4.16 -62.38 -18.39
CA PHE A 9 3.49 -61.55 -17.35
C PHE A 9 3.83 -60.07 -17.58
N VAL A 10 2.84 -59.33 -18.08
CA VAL A 10 2.81 -57.87 -18.07
C VAL A 10 2.53 -57.45 -16.63
N LEU A 11 3.54 -56.96 -15.90
CA LEU A 11 3.39 -56.24 -14.63
C LEU A 11 4.75 -55.63 -14.22
N GLY A 12 5.18 -54.64 -14.99
CA GLY A 12 6.26 -53.72 -14.60
C GLY A 12 5.66 -52.32 -14.50
N PHE A 13 4.99 -52.08 -13.37
CA PHE A 13 4.39 -50.80 -13.04
C PHE A 13 5.40 -49.66 -13.20
N VAL A 14 4.93 -48.61 -13.87
CA VAL A 14 5.37 -47.23 -13.82
C VAL A 14 5.87 -46.87 -12.41
N LEU A 15 7.19 -46.68 -12.25
CA LEU A 15 7.75 -45.89 -11.15
C LEU A 15 8.26 -44.57 -11.74
N VAL A 16 7.30 -43.71 -12.02
CA VAL A 16 7.54 -42.29 -12.24
C VAL A 16 7.34 -41.60 -10.89
N ALA A 17 8.41 -40.93 -10.44
CA ALA A 17 8.47 -39.76 -9.59
C ALA A 17 7.42 -39.61 -8.45
N SER A 18 7.91 -39.73 -7.22
CA SER A 18 7.48 -38.84 -6.13
C SER A 18 8.55 -38.82 -5.04
N ALA A 19 9.66 -38.14 -5.31
CA ALA A 19 10.51 -37.57 -4.26
C ALA A 19 10.09 -36.10 -4.10
N PHE A 20 8.86 -35.88 -3.64
CA PHE A 20 8.44 -34.60 -3.07
C PHE A 20 8.41 -34.80 -1.56
N ALA A 21 9.08 -33.89 -0.86
CA ALA A 21 9.03 -33.63 0.57
C ALA A 21 8.63 -34.81 1.47
N THR A 22 9.57 -35.32 2.26
CA THR A 22 9.19 -35.90 3.56
C THR A 22 8.69 -34.75 4.44
N ASP A 23 7.43 -34.36 4.26
CA ASP A 23 6.73 -33.41 5.12
C ASP A 23 6.51 -34.07 6.47
N LEU A 24 7.39 -33.77 7.42
CA LEU A 24 7.13 -33.98 8.85
C LEU A 24 5.97 -33.11 9.37
N SER A 25 5.46 -32.17 8.56
CA SER A 25 4.35 -31.26 8.87
C SER A 25 2.98 -31.70 8.33
N ALA A 26 2.91 -32.81 7.57
CA ALA A 26 1.64 -33.25 6.97
C ALA A 26 0.57 -33.62 8.04
N ASN A 27 1.00 -33.95 9.26
CA ASN A 27 0.12 -34.35 10.36
C ASN A 27 -0.15 -33.23 11.40
N ASP A 28 0.59 -32.13 11.41
CA ASP A 28 0.39 -31.05 12.40
C ASP A 28 -0.97 -30.37 12.21
N CYS A 29 -1.37 -30.20 10.95
CA CYS A 29 -2.66 -29.64 10.58
C CYS A 29 -3.87 -30.56 10.84
N GLU A 30 -3.64 -31.86 11.02
CA GLU A 30 -4.71 -32.83 11.29
C GLU A 30 -5.06 -32.86 12.79
N ILE A 31 -4.12 -32.47 13.65
CA ILE A 31 -4.24 -32.56 15.12
C ILE A 31 -4.48 -31.19 15.76
N ASN A 32 -3.91 -30.11 15.21
CA ASN A 32 -4.05 -28.76 15.74
C ASN A 32 -4.40 -27.73 14.63
N VAL A 33 -5.69 -27.43 14.50
CA VAL A 33 -6.21 -26.47 13.49
C VAL A 33 -5.63 -25.06 13.68
N GLU A 34 -5.19 -24.71 14.89
CA GLU A 34 -4.58 -23.39 15.16
C GLU A 34 -3.18 -23.23 14.53
N GLU A 35 -2.51 -24.34 14.20
CA GLU A 35 -1.22 -24.32 13.49
C GLU A 35 -1.40 -24.20 11.96
N CYS A 36 -2.62 -24.45 11.46
CA CYS A 36 -3.00 -24.25 10.06
C CYS A 36 -3.31 -22.79 9.76
N SER A 37 -2.28 -21.96 9.69
CA SER A 37 -2.42 -20.55 9.33
C SER A 37 -1.83 -20.27 7.94
N PRO A 38 -2.36 -19.28 7.18
CA PRO A 38 -1.77 -18.85 5.90
C PRO A 38 -0.53 -17.98 6.12
N THR A 39 0.13 -18.09 7.28
CA THR A 39 1.23 -17.23 7.68
C THR A 39 2.54 -17.82 7.17
N TYR A 40 3.34 -17.01 6.49
CA TYR A 40 4.63 -17.42 5.95
C TYR A 40 5.58 -16.21 5.88
N SER A 41 6.86 -16.46 5.63
CA SER A 41 7.92 -15.44 5.54
C SER A 41 8.01 -14.52 6.77
N SER A 42 7.66 -15.03 7.96
CA SER A 42 7.67 -14.28 9.22
C SER A 42 6.81 -12.99 9.21
N PHE A 43 5.71 -13.00 8.44
CA PHE A 43 4.76 -11.89 8.42
C PHE A 43 4.22 -11.53 9.81
N LEU A 44 3.87 -12.58 10.58
CA LEU A 44 3.46 -12.51 11.99
C LEU A 44 4.60 -13.00 12.89
N SER A 45 5.56 -12.15 13.23
CA SER A 45 6.57 -12.51 14.23
C SER A 45 6.08 -12.25 15.65
N ARG A 46 6.34 -13.19 16.57
CA ARG A 46 6.03 -13.07 18.01
C ARG A 46 6.77 -11.93 18.73
N SER A 47 7.79 -11.33 18.11
CA SER A 47 8.66 -10.30 18.72
C SER A 47 8.14 -8.85 18.61
N GLY A 48 6.94 -8.63 18.06
CA GLY A 48 6.22 -7.34 18.13
C GLY A 48 6.69 -6.23 17.18
N LYS A 49 7.82 -6.38 16.49
CA LYS A 49 8.26 -5.48 15.39
C LYS A 49 8.09 -6.19 14.05
N THR A 50 6.86 -6.23 13.57
CA THR A 50 6.47 -7.01 12.39
C THR A 50 6.09 -6.13 11.22
N VAL A 51 6.22 -6.70 10.01
CA VAL A 51 5.67 -6.15 8.77
C VAL A 51 4.18 -5.90 8.93
N GLU A 52 3.48 -6.81 9.60
CA GLU A 52 2.07 -6.65 9.95
C GLU A 52 1.78 -5.31 10.65
N ASN A 53 2.53 -4.96 11.70
CA ASN A 53 2.26 -3.72 12.45
C ASN A 53 2.52 -2.48 11.58
N ASP A 54 3.55 -2.51 10.74
CA ASP A 54 3.83 -1.45 9.78
C ASP A 54 2.69 -1.29 8.76
N LEU A 55 2.15 -2.40 8.23
CA LEU A 55 1.03 -2.37 7.29
C LEU A 55 -0.29 -1.93 7.94
N LYS A 56 -0.55 -2.32 9.19
CA LYS A 56 -1.72 -1.83 9.95
C LYS A 56 -1.64 -0.32 10.18
N GLN A 57 -0.46 0.18 10.53
CA GLN A 57 -0.24 1.61 10.68
C GLN A 57 -0.47 2.32 9.33
N TYR A 58 0.09 1.81 8.24
CA TYR A 58 -0.08 2.39 6.91
C TYR A 58 -1.55 2.36 6.45
N THR A 59 -2.28 1.29 6.75
CA THR A 59 -3.73 1.18 6.52
C THR A 59 -4.48 2.30 7.23
N SER A 60 -4.14 2.58 8.48
CA SER A 60 -4.78 3.63 9.28
C SER A 60 -4.48 5.00 8.70
N GLN A 61 -3.26 5.23 8.22
CA GLN A 61 -2.88 6.46 7.53
C GLN A 61 -3.60 6.65 6.20
N LEU A 62 -3.90 5.57 5.46
CA LEU A 62 -4.74 5.65 4.26
C LEU A 62 -6.19 6.04 4.58
N VAL A 63 -6.73 5.55 5.71
CA VAL A 63 -8.06 5.97 6.19
C VAL A 63 -8.04 7.45 6.57
N ASP A 64 -7.06 7.90 7.35
CA ASP A 64 -6.89 9.31 7.74
C ASP A 64 -6.75 10.22 6.50
N LYS A 65 -5.95 9.79 5.53
CA LYS A 65 -5.81 10.43 4.21
C LYS A 65 -7.16 10.58 3.52
N SER A 66 -7.97 9.51 3.48
CA SER A 66 -9.28 9.55 2.83
C SER A 66 -10.18 10.62 3.45
N PHE A 67 -10.24 10.71 4.78
CA PHE A 67 -11.05 11.72 5.46
C PHE A 67 -10.52 13.14 5.28
N HIS A 68 -9.20 13.35 5.33
CA HIS A 68 -8.61 14.65 5.05
C HIS A 68 -9.00 15.16 3.65
N PHE A 69 -8.81 14.35 2.62
CA PHE A 69 -9.12 14.79 1.27
C PHE A 69 -10.62 14.88 0.99
N LEU A 70 -11.45 14.10 1.67
CA LEU A 70 -12.91 14.24 1.64
C LEU A 70 -13.35 15.61 2.21
N MET A 71 -12.77 16.01 3.34
CA MET A 71 -13.03 17.31 3.95
C MET A 71 -12.55 18.45 3.06
N MET A 72 -11.38 18.30 2.43
CA MET A 72 -10.84 19.28 1.48
C MET A 72 -11.73 19.42 0.23
N SER A 73 -12.16 18.29 -0.34
CA SER A 73 -13.14 18.25 -1.45
C SER A 73 -14.42 19.01 -1.08
N SER A 74 -14.97 18.72 0.11
CA SER A 74 -16.16 19.40 0.62
C SER A 74 -15.94 20.89 0.89
N ALA A 75 -14.72 21.30 1.25
CA ALA A 75 -14.39 22.70 1.44
C ALA A 75 -14.41 23.48 0.11
N PHE A 76 -13.86 22.92 -0.96
CA PHE A 76 -13.88 23.53 -2.29
C PHE A 76 -15.26 23.53 -2.97
N ASN A 77 -16.18 22.66 -2.53
CA ASN A 77 -17.58 22.64 -2.97
C ASN A 77 -18.49 23.61 -2.18
N LYS A 78 -17.94 24.47 -1.32
CA LYS A 78 -18.73 25.53 -0.68
C LYS A 78 -19.04 26.63 -1.69
N HIS A 79 -20.25 27.18 -1.65
CA HIS A 79 -20.68 28.30 -2.49
C HIS A 79 -19.75 29.54 -2.45
N SER A 80 -18.95 29.70 -1.39
CA SER A 80 -18.00 30.80 -1.25
C SER A 80 -16.69 30.59 -2.02
N LEU A 81 -16.31 29.34 -2.30
CA LEU A 81 -15.12 28.99 -3.08
C LEU A 81 -15.50 28.56 -4.50
N ASP A 82 -16.49 27.68 -4.63
CA ASP A 82 -17.05 27.18 -5.89
C ASP A 82 -15.98 26.76 -6.91
N ARG A 83 -15.15 25.79 -6.50
CA ARG A 83 -14.04 25.24 -7.29
C ARG A 83 -14.27 23.76 -7.61
N PRO A 84 -15.14 23.42 -8.59
CA PRO A 84 -15.49 22.04 -8.92
C PRO A 84 -14.29 21.21 -9.39
N GLY A 85 -13.28 21.81 -10.02
CA GLY A 85 -12.06 21.11 -10.41
C GLY A 85 -11.22 20.66 -9.21
N PHE A 86 -10.99 21.55 -8.25
CA PHE A 86 -10.33 21.21 -6.98
C PHE A 86 -11.16 20.21 -6.16
N GLU A 87 -12.48 20.37 -6.11
CA GLU A 87 -13.37 19.40 -5.47
C GLU A 87 -13.13 18.00 -6.04
N LYS A 88 -13.15 17.86 -7.37
CA LYS A 88 -13.00 16.59 -8.08
C LYS A 88 -11.62 15.96 -7.85
N LEU A 89 -10.56 16.77 -7.90
CA LEU A 89 -9.19 16.34 -7.58
C LEU A 89 -9.12 15.70 -6.19
N TYR A 90 -9.62 16.39 -5.16
CA TYR A 90 -9.53 15.89 -3.79
C TYR A 90 -10.51 14.74 -3.52
N ARG A 91 -11.66 14.72 -4.20
CA ARG A 91 -12.56 13.56 -4.16
C ARG A 91 -11.86 12.31 -4.68
N LYS A 92 -11.19 12.40 -5.83
CA LYS A 92 -10.44 11.30 -6.43
C LYS A 92 -9.33 10.77 -5.50
N ILE A 93 -8.57 11.66 -4.87
CA ILE A 93 -7.53 11.28 -3.90
C ILE A 93 -8.14 10.59 -2.68
N SER A 94 -9.26 11.12 -2.15
CA SER A 94 -10.01 10.51 -1.04
C SER A 94 -10.48 9.09 -1.37
N ASP A 95 -11.18 8.94 -2.49
CA ASP A 95 -11.78 7.67 -2.89
C ASP A 95 -10.71 6.61 -3.17
N LYS A 96 -9.58 7.01 -3.78
CA LYS A 96 -8.43 6.11 -3.97
C LYS A 96 -7.80 5.68 -2.65
N ALA A 97 -7.59 6.60 -1.71
CA ALA A 97 -7.02 6.26 -0.40
C ALA A 97 -7.92 5.29 0.38
N TRP A 98 -9.24 5.49 0.32
CA TRP A 98 -10.22 4.57 0.90
C TRP A 98 -10.18 3.19 0.27
N ALA A 99 -10.15 3.12 -1.08
CA ALA A 99 -10.03 1.86 -1.80
C ALA A 99 -8.73 1.11 -1.45
N ASP A 100 -7.60 1.82 -1.37
CA ASP A 100 -6.31 1.24 -1.02
C ASP A 100 -6.28 0.73 0.43
N ALA A 101 -6.91 1.44 1.36
CA ALA A 101 -7.05 0.96 2.74
C ALA A 101 -7.80 -0.37 2.77
N ILE A 102 -8.90 -0.50 2.02
CA ILE A 102 -9.67 -1.75 1.92
C ILE A 102 -8.83 -2.87 1.31
N GLU A 103 -8.12 -2.62 0.21
CA GLU A 103 -7.28 -3.64 -0.42
C GLU A 103 -6.12 -4.07 0.48
N LEU A 104 -5.54 -3.14 1.24
CA LEU A 104 -4.48 -3.47 2.18
C LEU A 104 -5.00 -4.28 3.38
N ILE A 105 -6.22 -4.03 3.86
CA ILE A 105 -6.88 -4.88 4.88
C ILE A 105 -7.08 -6.29 4.32
N LYS A 106 -7.60 -6.41 3.09
CA LYS A 106 -7.79 -7.72 2.43
C LYS A 106 -6.46 -8.45 2.28
N TYR A 107 -5.40 -7.75 1.88
CA TYR A 107 -4.07 -8.31 1.75
C TYR A 107 -3.54 -8.84 3.10
N GLN A 108 -3.64 -8.04 4.16
CA GLN A 108 -3.26 -8.47 5.52
C GLN A 108 -4.03 -9.72 5.97
N SER A 109 -5.34 -9.77 5.69
CA SER A 109 -6.17 -10.96 5.99
C SER A 109 -5.78 -12.20 5.19
N ARG A 110 -5.39 -12.05 3.92
CA ARG A 110 -4.84 -13.17 3.13
C ARG A 110 -3.54 -13.71 3.71
N ARG A 111 -2.71 -12.84 4.31
CA ARG A 111 -1.44 -13.20 4.97
C ARG A 111 -1.62 -13.73 6.41
N GLY A 112 -2.86 -13.86 6.88
CA GLY A 112 -3.19 -14.41 8.20
C GLY A 112 -3.30 -13.38 9.33
N SER A 113 -3.21 -12.08 9.04
CA SER A 113 -3.42 -11.01 10.01
C SER A 113 -4.87 -10.51 10.02
N PHE A 114 -5.40 -10.18 11.19
CA PHE A 114 -6.60 -9.37 11.27
C PHE A 114 -6.23 -7.89 11.06
N GLY A 115 -6.49 -7.36 9.84
CA GLY A 115 -6.18 -5.99 9.41
C GLY A 115 -7.05 -4.93 10.09
N HIS A 116 -6.94 -4.80 11.41
CA HIS A 116 -7.62 -3.76 12.18
C HIS A 116 -6.91 -2.42 12.06
N LEU A 117 -7.68 -1.35 12.26
CA LEU A 117 -7.16 0.01 12.33
C LEU A 117 -6.46 0.24 13.66
N VAL A 118 -5.34 0.95 13.59
CA VAL A 118 -4.52 1.36 14.72
C VAL A 118 -4.77 2.84 14.96
N GLN A 119 -4.87 3.24 16.23
CA GLN A 119 -5.01 4.63 16.56
C GLN A 119 -3.77 5.41 16.10
N PRO A 120 -3.93 6.54 15.38
CA PRO A 120 -2.79 7.34 14.96
C PRO A 120 -2.01 7.83 16.19
N SER A 121 -0.67 7.79 16.08
CA SER A 121 0.26 8.10 17.17
C SER A 121 0.22 9.58 17.62
N LYS A 122 -0.40 10.45 16.82
CA LYS A 122 -0.61 11.87 17.10
C LYS A 122 -2.08 12.20 16.83
N GLY A 123 -2.68 12.99 17.72
CA GLY A 123 -4.02 13.54 17.47
C GLY A 123 -4.02 14.34 16.18
N GLU A 124 -4.76 13.88 15.19
CA GLU A 124 -4.84 14.56 13.90
C GLU A 124 -5.57 15.90 14.05
N ASN A 125 -4.98 16.95 13.49
CA ASN A 125 -5.58 18.28 13.47
C ASN A 125 -6.27 18.51 12.13
N TYR A 126 -7.51 18.03 12.03
CA TYR A 126 -8.40 18.26 10.89
C TYR A 126 -8.70 19.75 10.63
N GLY A 127 -8.46 20.64 11.61
CA GLY A 127 -8.68 22.08 11.47
C GLY A 127 -7.81 22.72 10.38
N LYS A 128 -6.62 22.18 10.11
CA LYS A 128 -5.76 22.66 9.01
C LYS A 128 -6.35 22.44 7.63
N VAL A 129 -7.25 21.49 7.49
CA VAL A 129 -7.86 21.10 6.20
C VAL A 129 -9.12 21.92 5.90
N LEU A 130 -9.57 22.75 6.84
CA LEU A 130 -10.77 23.57 6.69
C LEU A 130 -10.50 25.00 6.19
N ASP A 131 -9.29 25.51 6.38
CA ASP A 131 -8.84 26.84 5.92
C ASP A 131 -7.98 26.68 4.67
N VAL A 132 -8.63 26.41 3.53
CA VAL A 132 -7.96 26.03 2.29
C VAL A 132 -7.99 27.16 1.26
N GLN A 133 -6.81 27.48 0.75
CA GLN A 133 -6.62 28.26 -0.47
C GLN A 133 -6.12 27.31 -1.56
N GLU A 134 -6.35 27.64 -2.83
CA GLU A 134 -6.02 26.77 -3.97
C GLU A 134 -4.54 26.33 -3.94
N LEU A 135 -3.61 27.27 -3.80
CA LEU A 135 -2.18 26.96 -3.78
C LEU A 135 -1.73 26.21 -2.52
N SER A 136 -2.22 26.60 -1.33
CA SER A 136 -1.84 25.94 -0.08
C SER A 136 -2.39 24.53 -0.01
N SER A 137 -3.57 24.28 -0.58
CA SER A 137 -4.19 22.96 -0.65
C SER A 137 -3.38 21.98 -1.51
N LEU A 138 -2.86 22.43 -2.66
CA LEU A 138 -1.99 21.59 -3.51
C LEU A 138 -0.64 21.30 -2.86
N GLN A 139 -0.08 22.27 -2.14
CA GLN A 139 1.17 22.09 -1.39
C GLN A 139 0.97 21.07 -0.26
N PHE A 140 -0.13 21.18 0.48
CA PHE A 140 -0.51 20.20 1.48
C PHE A 140 -0.67 18.81 0.87
N ALA A 141 -1.38 18.70 -0.26
CA ALA A 141 -1.59 17.43 -0.94
C ALA A 141 -0.26 16.78 -1.36
N LEU A 142 0.63 17.57 -1.97
CA LEU A 142 1.95 17.12 -2.39
C LEU A 142 2.81 16.64 -1.22
N ASP A 143 2.81 17.37 -0.10
CA ASP A 143 3.59 17.00 1.08
C ASP A 143 3.02 15.74 1.76
N TYR A 144 1.70 15.59 1.79
CA TYR A 144 1.02 14.40 2.29
C TYR A 144 1.40 13.16 1.46
N GLU A 145 1.33 13.25 0.13
CA GLU A 145 1.70 12.14 -0.75
C GLU A 145 3.18 11.76 -0.64
N LYS A 146 4.06 12.75 -0.50
CA LYS A 146 5.48 12.50 -0.24
C LYS A 146 5.72 11.80 1.09
N GLN A 147 4.95 12.16 2.12
CA GLN A 147 5.05 11.49 3.43
C GLN A 147 4.63 10.03 3.31
N MET A 148 3.46 9.77 2.71
CA MET A 148 2.96 8.42 2.48
C MET A 148 3.97 7.59 1.65
N ALA A 149 4.56 8.17 0.61
CA ALA A 149 5.57 7.49 -0.21
C ALA A 149 6.83 7.11 0.58
N LYS A 150 7.30 8.01 1.46
CA LYS A 150 8.43 7.72 2.35
C LYS A 150 8.12 6.59 3.33
N GLU A 151 6.88 6.54 3.82
CA GLU A 151 6.42 5.48 4.72
C GLU A 151 6.36 4.13 3.98
N ALA A 152 5.74 4.08 2.80
CA ALA A 152 5.73 2.88 1.96
C ALA A 152 7.16 2.39 1.64
N HIS A 153 8.07 3.28 1.23
CA HIS A 153 9.49 2.93 1.01
C HIS A 153 10.20 2.47 2.28
N ALA A 154 9.84 3.02 3.45
CA ALA A 154 10.43 2.58 4.72
C ALA A 154 10.01 1.14 5.06
N ILE A 155 8.74 0.78 4.79
CA ILE A 155 8.24 -0.59 4.94
C ILE A 155 8.92 -1.51 3.92
N HIS A 156 8.92 -1.12 2.64
CA HIS A 156 9.57 -1.87 1.56
C HIS A 156 11.04 -2.16 1.85
N ARG A 157 11.79 -1.17 2.34
CA ARG A 157 13.18 -1.34 2.75
C ARG A 157 13.34 -2.36 3.88
N LYS A 158 12.43 -2.36 4.87
CA LYS A 158 12.50 -3.32 6.00
C LYS A 158 12.28 -4.76 5.55
N ILE A 159 11.42 -4.99 4.54
CA ILE A 159 11.04 -6.33 4.07
C ILE A 159 11.91 -6.86 2.92
N SER A 160 12.58 -5.97 2.19
CA SER A 160 13.41 -6.34 1.04
C SER A 160 14.84 -6.71 1.42
N HIS A 161 15.30 -6.36 2.61
CA HIS A 161 16.64 -6.69 3.06
C HIS A 161 16.63 -7.94 3.94
N ALA A 162 17.20 -9.03 3.42
CA ALA A 162 17.63 -10.14 4.25
C ALA A 162 18.76 -9.65 5.18
N HIS A 163 18.41 -9.19 6.38
CA HIS A 163 19.41 -8.83 7.38
C HIS A 163 20.16 -10.10 7.80
N SER A 164 21.39 -10.26 7.29
CA SER A 164 22.31 -11.33 7.69
C SER A 164 22.92 -11.02 9.06
N LYS A 165 22.14 -11.15 10.13
CA LYS A 165 22.69 -11.29 11.50
C LYS A 165 22.30 -12.63 12.11
N ALA A 166 22.13 -13.66 11.28
CA ALA A 166 22.24 -15.02 11.75
C ALA A 166 23.70 -15.28 12.15
N GLY A 167 24.00 -15.25 13.45
CA GLY A 167 25.27 -15.79 13.96
C GLY A 167 26.06 -14.98 14.99
N SER A 168 25.49 -13.96 15.66
CA SER A 168 26.15 -13.40 16.85
C SER A 168 25.18 -13.37 18.01
N ASN A 169 25.24 -14.45 18.79
CA ASN A 169 24.56 -14.67 20.07
C ASN A 169 23.09 -15.13 20.01
N GLY A 170 22.80 -16.20 19.26
CA GLY A 170 21.74 -17.16 19.58
C GLY A 170 20.31 -16.66 19.81
N SER A 171 20.01 -15.40 19.54
CA SER A 171 18.66 -14.83 19.60
C SER A 171 18.02 -14.99 18.23
N ASP A 172 16.77 -15.42 18.23
CA ASP A 172 15.87 -15.57 17.09
C ASP A 172 15.64 -14.25 16.33
N ASP A 173 16.68 -13.68 15.72
CA ASP A 173 16.56 -12.62 14.72
C ASP A 173 16.03 -13.28 13.44
N VAL A 174 14.72 -13.50 13.43
CA VAL A 174 13.99 -14.07 12.31
C VAL A 174 14.14 -13.14 11.12
N TYR A 175 14.68 -13.69 10.03
CA TYR A 175 14.84 -13.00 8.75
C TYR A 175 13.57 -12.24 8.37
N HIS A 176 13.61 -10.90 8.37
CA HIS A 176 12.54 -10.05 7.85
C HIS A 176 12.65 -9.91 6.33
N TYR A 177 12.62 -11.04 5.62
CA TYR A 177 12.60 -11.07 4.16
C TYR A 177 11.24 -11.55 3.66
N ASP A 178 10.45 -10.64 3.10
CA ASP A 178 9.10 -10.90 2.61
C ASP A 178 8.94 -10.35 1.19
N PRO A 179 9.33 -11.14 0.16
CA PRO A 179 9.27 -10.70 -1.23
C PRO A 179 7.84 -10.53 -1.75
N ASP A 180 6.87 -11.27 -1.19
CA ASP A 180 5.45 -11.13 -1.53
C ASP A 180 4.91 -9.76 -1.08
N ALA A 181 5.22 -9.35 0.16
CA ALA A 181 4.87 -8.02 0.64
C ALA A 181 5.62 -6.90 -0.09
N ALA A 182 6.89 -7.11 -0.45
CA ALA A 182 7.65 -6.13 -1.24
C ALA A 182 7.00 -5.91 -2.61
N HIS A 183 6.68 -7.01 -3.29
CA HIS A 183 6.02 -6.98 -4.59
C HIS A 183 4.63 -6.35 -4.52
N TYR A 184 3.83 -6.69 -3.51
CA TYR A 184 2.52 -6.07 -3.28
C TYR A 184 2.62 -4.54 -3.15
N LEU A 185 3.59 -4.04 -2.36
CA LEU A 185 3.82 -2.60 -2.19
C LEU A 185 4.25 -1.95 -3.51
N ASP A 186 5.12 -2.60 -4.29
CA ASP A 186 5.59 -2.09 -5.57
C ASP A 186 4.43 -1.87 -6.55
N GLU A 187 3.62 -2.90 -6.77
CA GLU A 187 2.51 -2.86 -7.74
C GLU A 187 1.33 -2.01 -7.28
N ASN A 188 0.90 -2.17 -6.03
CA ASN A 188 -0.39 -1.63 -5.61
C ASN A 188 -0.29 -0.25 -4.97
N ILE A 189 0.91 0.20 -4.55
CA ILE A 189 1.10 1.43 -3.81
C ILE A 189 2.16 2.33 -4.47
N ILE A 190 3.39 1.84 -4.61
CA ILE A 190 4.56 2.67 -4.97
C ILE A 190 4.50 3.15 -6.42
N GLU A 191 4.14 2.26 -7.36
CA GLU A 191 4.10 2.57 -8.79
C GLU A 191 3.20 3.78 -9.07
N TYR A 192 1.94 3.73 -8.66
CA TYR A 192 0.99 4.81 -8.93
C TYR A 192 1.33 6.10 -8.15
N GLN A 193 1.84 5.97 -6.92
CA GLN A 193 2.09 7.12 -6.05
C GLN A 193 3.16 8.06 -6.61
N SER A 194 4.14 7.51 -7.35
CA SER A 194 5.13 8.31 -8.05
C SER A 194 4.51 9.26 -9.09
N GLY A 195 3.49 8.79 -9.81
CA GLY A 195 2.70 9.59 -10.76
C GLY A 195 1.93 10.70 -10.07
N VAL A 196 1.21 10.37 -8.98
CA VAL A 196 0.44 11.37 -8.21
C VAL A 196 1.34 12.49 -7.67
N VAL A 197 2.51 12.14 -7.13
CA VAL A 197 3.49 13.14 -6.64
C VAL A 197 3.97 14.03 -7.80
N ARG A 198 4.19 13.47 -8.98
CA ARG A 198 4.64 14.23 -10.17
C ARG A 198 3.55 15.18 -10.67
N ASP A 199 2.30 14.75 -10.68
CA ASP A 199 1.16 15.55 -11.14
C ASP A 199 0.90 16.71 -10.18
N LEU A 200 0.81 16.44 -8.88
CA LEU A 200 0.65 17.47 -7.86
C LEU A 200 1.79 18.49 -7.87
N ALA A 201 3.04 18.06 -8.06
CA ALA A 201 4.18 18.98 -8.20
C ALA A 201 4.02 19.88 -9.44
N GLY A 202 3.54 19.33 -10.55
CA GLY A 202 3.21 20.11 -11.75
C GLY A 202 2.12 21.14 -11.51
N TYR A 203 1.05 20.74 -10.82
CA TYR A 203 -0.07 21.61 -10.43
C TYR A 203 0.39 22.76 -9.55
N VAL A 204 1.20 22.49 -8.52
CA VAL A 204 1.80 23.52 -7.66
C VAL A 204 2.63 24.52 -8.47
N HIS A 205 3.45 24.03 -9.40
CA HIS A 205 4.28 24.90 -10.24
C HIS A 205 3.45 25.78 -11.17
N ASN A 206 2.45 25.21 -11.85
CA ASN A 206 1.57 25.94 -12.76
C ASN A 206 0.76 27.01 -12.02
N LEU A 207 0.11 26.64 -10.91
CA LEU A 207 -0.72 27.57 -10.17
C LEU A 207 0.11 28.69 -9.53
N LYS A 208 1.29 28.38 -8.98
CA LYS A 208 2.21 29.40 -8.45
C LYS A 208 2.68 30.37 -9.53
N HIS A 209 2.84 29.91 -10.76
CA HIS A 209 3.18 30.77 -11.89
C HIS A 209 2.03 31.72 -12.22
N PHE A 210 0.79 31.21 -12.29
CA PHE A 210 -0.39 32.02 -12.60
C PHE A 210 -0.78 33.01 -11.50
N THR A 211 -0.53 32.66 -10.24
CA THR A 211 -0.88 33.48 -9.06
C THR A 211 0.26 34.38 -8.57
N SER A 212 1.37 34.45 -9.30
CA SER A 212 2.49 35.29 -8.91
C SER A 212 2.08 36.77 -8.86
N ALA A 213 2.41 37.47 -7.78
CA ALA A 213 2.00 38.85 -7.48
C ALA A 213 2.35 39.90 -8.56
N LYS A 214 3.06 39.52 -9.61
CA LYS A 214 3.34 40.34 -10.80
C LYS A 214 2.18 40.38 -11.80
N HIS A 215 1.15 39.55 -11.62
CA HIS A 215 0.02 39.46 -12.53
C HIS A 215 -1.25 40.05 -11.90
N ALA A 216 -1.89 41.00 -12.58
CA ALA A 216 -3.15 41.61 -12.14
C ALA A 216 -4.36 40.66 -12.25
N ALA A 217 -4.17 39.44 -12.77
CA ALA A 217 -5.21 38.49 -13.13
C ALA A 217 -5.12 37.16 -12.38
N ASN A 218 -4.71 37.19 -11.10
CA ASN A 218 -4.55 35.99 -10.27
C ASN A 218 -5.84 35.17 -10.16
N ASP A 219 -7.00 35.83 -10.00
CA ASP A 219 -8.30 35.16 -9.90
C ASP A 219 -8.70 34.45 -11.19
N LEU A 220 -8.37 35.04 -12.35
CA LEU A 220 -8.57 34.40 -13.64
C LEU A 220 -7.67 33.17 -13.79
N GLY A 221 -6.42 33.27 -13.32
CA GLY A 221 -5.49 32.14 -13.27
C GLY A 221 -6.02 30.97 -12.45
N ASN A 222 -6.57 31.25 -11.26
CA ASN A 222 -7.22 30.25 -10.41
C ASN A 222 -8.43 29.61 -11.10
N HIS A 223 -9.29 30.42 -11.71
CA HIS A 223 -10.50 29.94 -12.37
C HIS A 223 -10.19 29.06 -13.60
N VAL A 224 -9.28 29.49 -14.47
CA VAL A 224 -8.89 28.70 -15.65
C VAL A 224 -8.17 27.41 -15.25
N PHE A 225 -7.40 27.44 -14.17
CA PHE A 225 -6.76 26.25 -13.63
C PHE A 225 -7.77 25.26 -13.05
N ASP A 226 -8.80 25.75 -12.36
CA ASP A 226 -9.90 24.91 -11.87
C ASP A 226 -10.67 24.26 -13.03
N GLU A 227 -10.99 25.01 -14.08
CA GLU A 227 -11.60 24.47 -15.31
C GLU A 227 -10.75 23.39 -16.00
N PHE A 228 -9.42 23.52 -15.91
CA PHE A 228 -8.50 22.49 -16.39
C PHE A 228 -8.59 21.23 -15.51
N LEU A 229 -8.55 21.37 -14.19
CA LEU A 229 -8.68 20.24 -13.26
C LEU A 229 -10.00 19.50 -13.45
N ALA A 230 -11.12 20.21 -13.63
CA ALA A 230 -12.44 19.60 -13.83
C ALA A 230 -12.52 18.66 -15.04
N LYS A 231 -11.66 18.89 -16.05
CA LYS A 231 -11.58 18.11 -17.29
C LYS A 231 -10.62 16.93 -17.20
N VAL A 232 -9.53 17.07 -16.45
CA VAL A 232 -8.42 16.10 -16.42
C VAL A 232 -8.53 15.12 -15.25
N GLU A 233 -9.05 15.57 -14.12
CA GLU A 233 -9.35 14.71 -12.96
C GLU A 233 -10.68 13.98 -13.14
#